data_AF-A0A6P4YTZ1-F1
#
_entry.id   AF-A0A6P4YTZ1-F1
#
_cell.length_a   1.000
_cell.length_b   1.000
_cell.length_c   1.000
_cell.angle_alpha   90.00
_cell.angle_beta   90.00
_cell.angle_gamma   90.00
#
_symmetry.space_group_name_H-M   'P 1'
#
loop_
_entity.id
_entity.type
_entity.pdbx_description
1 polymer ?
#
loop_
_entity_poly.entity_id
_entity_poly.type
_entity_poly.pdbx_seq_one_letter_code
_entity_poly.pdbx_strand_id
1 'polypeptide(L)'
;MAMYAHGSFLAESRRSAQNKGSQRNEMFLTLERLEERAAKLQKEFDSLQEFADDLTRRYERHATYLCTEAVRMDIFRCILDQRLSDRDRELLCNYIGYFLYYVLVRIGEELPQYRTVRSYRRLRSREDRDPALKALRCRITGDLGIDETVFEELLHFYKDYCQPEYFSVLKIEEKPKEEVLKTIQAKVQEPCLAQGLAKVVNVVHENFMFDQ
;
A
#
# COMPACT_ATOMS: atom_id res chain seq x y z
N MET A 1 -22.50 70.61 -68.18
CA MET A 1 -22.53 69.15 -67.85
C MET A 1 -21.70 68.78 -66.61
N ALA A 2 -21.53 69.67 -65.60
CA ALA A 2 -20.70 69.38 -64.42
C ALA A 2 -21.48 69.28 -63.09
N MET A 3 -22.78 69.65 -63.04
CA MET A 3 -23.53 69.71 -61.77
C MET A 3 -24.22 68.40 -61.35
N TYR A 4 -24.40 67.43 -62.24
CA TYR A 4 -25.06 66.16 -61.91
C TYR A 4 -24.13 65.09 -61.32
N ALA A 5 -22.81 65.23 -61.46
CA ALA A 5 -21.83 64.26 -60.96
C ALA A 5 -21.54 64.41 -59.44
N HIS A 6 -21.69 65.62 -58.88
CA HIS A 6 -21.39 65.87 -57.47
C HIS A 6 -22.48 65.39 -56.49
N GLY A 7 -23.75 65.35 -56.91
CA GLY A 7 -24.86 64.84 -56.09
C GLY A 7 -24.80 63.31 -55.88
N SER A 8 -24.39 62.56 -56.91
CA SER A 8 -24.24 61.09 -56.83
C SER A 8 -23.12 60.70 -55.88
N PHE A 9 -21.96 61.36 -56.00
CA PHE A 9 -20.77 61.03 -55.21
C PHE A 9 -20.97 61.27 -53.71
N LEU A 10 -21.67 62.34 -53.33
CA LEU A 10 -22.00 62.63 -51.93
C LEU A 10 -23.04 61.67 -51.35
N ALA A 11 -23.99 61.20 -52.16
CA ALA A 11 -24.98 60.20 -51.74
C ALA A 11 -24.36 58.80 -51.58
N GLU A 12 -23.47 58.39 -52.49
CA GLU A 12 -22.72 57.14 -52.40
C GLU A 12 -21.71 57.13 -51.26
N SER A 13 -21.03 58.26 -51.02
CA SER A 13 -20.10 58.41 -49.90
C SER A 13 -20.82 58.37 -48.54
N ARG A 14 -22.02 58.95 -48.44
CA ARG A 14 -22.88 58.83 -47.24
C ARG A 14 -23.39 57.40 -47.03
N ARG A 15 -23.85 56.71 -48.07
CA ARG A 15 -24.27 55.29 -47.98
C ARG A 15 -23.10 54.36 -47.62
N SER A 16 -21.91 54.60 -48.16
CA SER A 16 -20.69 53.88 -47.82
C SER A 16 -20.26 54.11 -46.37
N ALA A 17 -20.31 55.36 -45.89
CA ALA A 17 -20.03 55.70 -44.49
C ALA A 17 -21.06 55.08 -43.53
N GLN A 18 -22.33 55.07 -43.90
CA GLN A 18 -23.42 54.49 -43.12
C GLN A 18 -23.34 52.95 -43.07
N ASN A 19 -22.99 52.29 -44.18
CA ASN A 19 -22.69 50.84 -44.19
C ASN A 19 -21.46 50.49 -43.35
N LYS A 20 -20.39 51.29 -43.42
CA LYS A 20 -19.18 51.11 -42.58
C LYS A 20 -19.44 51.37 -41.09
N GLY A 21 -20.40 52.24 -40.76
CA GLY A 21 -20.88 52.45 -39.40
C GLY A 21 -21.70 51.26 -38.91
N SER A 22 -22.60 50.74 -39.75
CA SER A 22 -23.42 49.57 -39.43
C SER A 22 -22.58 48.29 -39.25
N GLN A 23 -21.60 48.05 -40.12
CA GLN A 23 -20.65 46.93 -39.97
C GLN A 23 -19.79 47.04 -38.71
N ARG A 24 -19.36 48.25 -38.33
CA ARG A 24 -18.61 48.44 -37.09
C ARG A 24 -19.45 48.16 -35.86
N ASN A 25 -20.71 48.58 -35.84
CA ASN A 25 -21.63 48.29 -34.75
C ASN A 25 -21.93 46.79 -34.66
N GLU A 26 -22.13 46.11 -35.79
CA GLU A 26 -22.36 44.67 -35.83
C GLU A 26 -21.14 43.88 -35.34
N MET A 27 -19.93 44.30 -35.74
CA MET A 27 -18.68 43.73 -35.25
C MET A 27 -18.49 43.93 -33.73
N PHE A 28 -18.86 45.10 -33.21
CA PHE A 28 -18.79 45.39 -31.77
C PHE A 28 -19.74 44.49 -30.97
N LEU A 29 -20.99 44.34 -31.43
CA LEU A 29 -21.96 43.44 -30.82
C LEU A 29 -21.53 41.97 -30.87
N THR A 30 -20.83 41.53 -31.93
CA THR A 30 -20.26 40.18 -31.99
C THR A 30 -19.09 40.00 -31.03
N LEU A 31 -18.25 41.02 -30.84
CA LEU A 31 -17.14 40.99 -29.88
C LEU A 31 -17.67 40.92 -28.44
N GLU A 32 -18.66 41.74 -28.09
CA GLU A 32 -19.30 41.69 -26.76
C GLU A 32 -19.88 40.30 -26.47
N ARG A 33 -20.57 39.68 -27.42
CA ARG A 33 -21.09 38.30 -27.26
C ARG A 33 -19.99 37.24 -27.12
N LEU A 34 -18.86 37.42 -27.80
CA LEU A 34 -17.72 36.52 -27.69
C LEU A 34 -17.02 36.68 -26.35
N GLU A 35 -16.89 37.91 -25.84
CA GLU A 35 -16.36 38.21 -24.51
C GLU A 35 -17.26 37.63 -23.42
N GLU A 36 -18.58 37.79 -23.52
CA GLU A 36 -19.53 37.17 -22.58
C GLU A 36 -19.45 35.65 -22.59
N ARG A 37 -19.34 35.03 -23.78
CA ARG A 37 -19.15 33.58 -23.90
C ARG A 37 -17.81 33.13 -23.32
N ALA A 38 -16.74 33.87 -23.58
CA ALA A 38 -15.41 33.57 -23.05
C ALA A 38 -15.40 33.65 -21.51
N ALA A 39 -16.01 34.68 -20.94
CA ALA A 39 -16.16 34.83 -19.49
C ALA A 39 -16.99 33.71 -18.88
N LYS A 40 -18.09 33.30 -19.54
CA LYS A 40 -18.91 32.17 -19.10
C LYS A 40 -18.13 30.85 -19.14
N LEU A 41 -17.41 30.59 -20.23
CA LEU A 41 -16.57 29.40 -20.37
C LEU A 41 -15.47 29.38 -19.32
N GLN A 42 -14.82 30.51 -19.06
CA GLN A 42 -13.80 30.61 -18.02
C GLN A 42 -14.36 30.22 -16.65
N LYS A 43 -15.54 30.73 -16.30
CA LYS A 43 -16.21 30.36 -15.04
C LYS A 43 -16.57 28.88 -14.97
N GLU A 44 -17.00 28.27 -16.07
CA GLU A 44 -17.27 26.83 -16.15
C GLU A 44 -15.96 26.02 -16.01
N PHE A 45 -14.86 26.46 -16.61
CA PHE A 45 -13.54 25.85 -16.44
C PHE A 45 -13.03 25.94 -15.00
N ASP A 46 -13.16 27.11 -14.37
CA ASP A 46 -12.75 27.30 -12.98
C ASP A 46 -13.55 26.37 -12.04
N SER A 47 -14.85 26.23 -12.28
CA SER A 47 -15.70 25.29 -11.52
C SER A 47 -15.32 23.82 -11.75
N LEU A 48 -14.95 23.44 -12.99
CA LEU A 48 -14.47 22.09 -13.29
C LEU A 48 -13.12 21.83 -12.62
N GLN A 49 -12.24 22.82 -12.56
CA GLN A 49 -10.96 22.72 -11.88
C GLN A 49 -11.15 22.52 -10.37
N GLU A 50 -12.02 23.30 -9.74
CA GLU A 50 -12.36 23.12 -8.32
C GLU A 50 -12.92 21.72 -8.04
N PHE A 51 -13.78 21.20 -8.93
CA PHE A 51 -14.31 19.84 -8.81
C PHE A 51 -13.22 18.77 -8.96
N ALA A 52 -12.31 18.94 -9.92
CA ALA A 52 -11.19 18.02 -10.12
C ALA A 52 -10.24 18.00 -8.91
N ASP A 53 -9.97 19.17 -8.32
CA ASP A 53 -9.14 19.30 -7.12
C ASP A 53 -9.80 18.63 -5.90
N ASP A 54 -11.11 18.80 -5.71
CA ASP A 54 -11.84 18.13 -4.63
C ASP A 54 -11.85 16.61 -4.81
N LEU A 55 -12.07 16.14 -6.05
CA LEU A 55 -12.02 14.72 -6.39
C LEU A 55 -10.64 14.13 -6.06
N THR A 56 -9.57 14.82 -6.48
CA THR A 56 -8.19 14.42 -6.22
C THR A 56 -7.92 14.31 -4.72
N ARG A 57 -8.30 15.32 -3.93
CA ARG A 57 -8.15 15.30 -2.47
C ARG A 57 -8.93 14.17 -1.79
N ARG A 58 -10.09 13.79 -2.32
CA ARG A 58 -10.88 12.66 -1.79
C ARG A 58 -10.21 11.34 -2.11
N TYR A 59 -9.72 11.16 -3.34
CA TYR A 59 -8.97 9.98 -3.74
C TYR A 59 -7.70 9.81 -2.92
N GLU A 60 -6.92 10.88 -2.72
CA GLU A 60 -5.72 10.85 -1.87
C GLU A 60 -6.04 10.47 -0.42
N ARG A 61 -7.14 10.98 0.14
CA ARG A 61 -7.61 10.60 1.48
C ARG A 61 -8.02 9.12 1.57
N HIS A 62 -8.70 8.61 0.55
CA HIS A 62 -9.04 7.19 0.50
C HIS A 62 -7.82 6.30 0.27
N ALA A 63 -6.89 6.71 -0.58
CA ALA A 63 -5.64 6.00 -0.82
C ALA A 63 -4.79 5.94 0.46
N THR A 64 -4.63 7.07 1.17
CA THR A 64 -3.94 7.10 2.47
C THR A 64 -4.64 6.25 3.51
N TYR A 65 -5.98 6.23 3.55
CA TYR A 65 -6.74 5.34 4.43
C TYR A 65 -6.53 3.86 4.10
N LEU A 66 -6.56 3.47 2.83
CA LEU A 66 -6.29 2.09 2.39
C LEU A 66 -4.83 1.67 2.62
N CYS A 67 -3.89 2.63 2.63
CA CYS A 67 -2.50 2.41 2.97
C CYS A 67 -2.25 2.29 4.48
N THR A 68 -3.27 2.53 5.33
CA THR A 68 -3.11 2.28 6.77
C THR A 68 -2.86 0.80 7.01
N GLU A 69 -1.94 0.52 7.92
CA GLU A 69 -1.47 -0.83 8.25
C GLU A 69 -2.62 -1.76 8.65
N ALA A 70 -3.59 -1.25 9.43
CA ALA A 70 -4.77 -2.00 9.84
C ALA A 70 -5.65 -2.46 8.65
N VAL A 71 -5.92 -1.58 7.68
CA VAL A 71 -6.76 -1.91 6.52
C VAL A 71 -6.01 -2.83 5.56
N ARG A 72 -4.70 -2.61 5.37
CA ARG A 72 -3.84 -3.55 4.64
C ARG A 72 -3.90 -4.94 5.26
N MET A 73 -3.68 -5.05 6.58
CA MET A 73 -3.70 -6.31 7.31
C MET A 73 -5.06 -7.02 7.18
N ASP A 74 -6.18 -6.31 7.30
CA ASP A 74 -7.52 -6.91 7.18
C ASP A 74 -7.82 -7.43 5.76
N ILE A 75 -7.42 -6.69 4.73
CA ILE A 75 -7.55 -7.14 3.33
C ILE A 75 -6.66 -8.37 3.08
N PHE A 76 -5.42 -8.36 3.58
CA PHE A 76 -4.51 -9.49 3.46
C PHE A 76 -5.00 -10.72 4.21
N ARG A 77 -5.55 -10.54 5.41
CA ARG A 77 -6.18 -11.63 6.17
C ARG A 77 -7.32 -12.25 5.36
N CYS A 78 -8.21 -11.43 4.79
CA CYS A 78 -9.29 -11.93 3.93
C CYS A 78 -8.79 -12.72 2.71
N ILE A 79 -7.70 -12.28 2.06
CA ILE A 79 -7.12 -12.97 0.89
C ILE A 79 -6.47 -14.29 1.30
N LEU A 80 -5.71 -14.29 2.40
CA LEU A 80 -5.07 -15.49 2.93
C LEU A 80 -6.11 -16.50 3.43
N ASP A 81 -7.19 -16.03 4.06
CA ASP A 81 -8.30 -16.86 4.53
C ASP A 81 -8.96 -17.65 3.39
N GLN A 82 -9.06 -17.05 2.20
CA GLN A 82 -9.64 -17.70 1.02
C GLN A 82 -8.70 -18.71 0.36
N ARG A 83 -7.39 -18.62 0.61
CA ARG A 83 -6.37 -19.39 -0.11
C ARG A 83 -5.70 -20.47 0.73
N LEU A 84 -5.59 -20.25 2.03
CA LEU A 84 -5.01 -21.20 2.97
C LEU A 84 -6.12 -22.07 3.56
N SER A 85 -6.06 -23.37 3.27
CA SER A 85 -6.83 -24.35 4.02
C SER A 85 -6.36 -24.39 5.47
N ASP A 86 -7.19 -24.90 6.38
CA ASP A 86 -6.81 -25.05 7.80
C ASP A 86 -5.50 -25.84 7.97
N ARG A 87 -5.26 -26.84 7.11
CA ARG A 87 -4.00 -27.60 7.07
C ARG A 87 -2.80 -26.77 6.65
N ASP A 88 -2.97 -25.87 5.69
CA ASP A 88 -1.88 -24.97 5.27
C ASP A 88 -1.54 -23.99 6.39
N ARG A 89 -2.57 -23.46 7.08
CA ARG A 89 -2.38 -22.55 8.22
C ARG A 89 -1.67 -23.26 9.37
N GLU A 90 -2.12 -24.46 9.72
CA GLU A 90 -1.49 -25.28 10.76
C GLU A 90 -0.02 -25.58 10.42
N LEU A 91 0.26 -25.98 9.18
CA LEU A 91 1.62 -26.21 8.70
C LEU A 91 2.49 -24.95 8.88
N LEU A 92 2.06 -23.80 8.33
CA LEU A 92 2.83 -22.56 8.40
C LEU A 92 2.98 -22.06 9.84
N CYS A 93 1.94 -22.21 10.68
CA CYS A 93 2.00 -21.96 12.11
C CYS A 93 3.08 -22.80 12.79
N ASN A 94 3.18 -24.10 12.48
CA ASN A 94 4.19 -24.96 13.08
C ASN A 94 5.62 -24.55 12.68
N TYR A 95 5.81 -24.16 11.41
CA TYR A 95 7.10 -23.64 10.93
C TYR A 95 7.51 -22.35 11.62
N ILE A 96 6.61 -21.36 11.68
CA ILE A 96 6.89 -20.10 12.38
C ILE A 96 7.09 -20.35 13.87
N GLY A 97 6.26 -21.20 14.47
CA GLY A 97 6.37 -21.59 15.87
C GLY A 97 7.74 -22.18 16.19
N TYR A 98 8.24 -23.11 15.37
CA TYR A 98 9.57 -23.67 15.56
C TYR A 98 10.68 -22.63 15.38
N PHE A 99 10.56 -21.76 14.37
CA PHE A 99 11.52 -20.66 14.21
C PHE A 99 11.54 -19.73 15.44
N LEU A 100 10.37 -19.34 15.98
CA LEU A 100 10.29 -18.52 17.20
C LEU A 100 10.86 -19.24 18.43
N TYR A 101 10.69 -20.57 18.50
CA TYR A 101 11.32 -21.39 19.53
C TYR A 101 12.84 -21.37 19.39
N TYR A 102 13.36 -21.58 18.19
CA TYR A 102 14.79 -21.54 17.90
C TYR A 102 15.40 -20.19 18.29
N VAL A 103 14.78 -19.07 17.89
CA VAL A 103 15.23 -17.72 18.28
C VAL A 103 15.24 -17.57 19.81
N LEU A 104 14.21 -18.04 20.49
CA LEU A 104 14.10 -17.99 21.95
C LEU A 104 15.20 -18.81 22.65
N VAL A 105 15.53 -20.00 22.14
CA VAL A 105 16.63 -20.83 22.64
C VAL A 105 17.96 -20.10 22.48
N ARG A 106 18.25 -19.56 21.29
CA ARG A 106 19.48 -18.78 21.00
C ARG A 106 19.61 -17.57 21.91
N ILE A 107 18.51 -16.87 22.18
CA ILE A 107 18.48 -15.77 23.16
C ILE A 107 18.80 -16.29 24.57
N GLY A 108 18.25 -17.44 24.97
CA GLY A 108 18.55 -18.05 26.26
C GLY A 108 19.99 -18.54 26.41
N GLU A 109 20.64 -18.94 25.32
CA GLU A 109 22.07 -19.30 25.30
C GLU A 109 22.94 -18.08 25.62
N GLU A 110 22.66 -16.95 24.99
CA GLU A 110 23.45 -15.71 25.12
C GLU A 110 23.07 -14.84 26.32
N LEU A 111 21.78 -14.82 26.69
CA LEU A 111 21.25 -14.10 27.84
C LEU A 111 20.49 -15.08 28.76
N PRO A 112 21.21 -15.76 29.69
CA PRO A 112 20.65 -16.83 30.52
C PRO A 112 19.40 -16.44 31.33
N GLN A 113 19.22 -15.16 31.66
CA GLN A 113 18.04 -14.64 32.35
C GLN A 113 16.73 -14.84 31.57
N TYR A 114 16.81 -15.07 30.25
CA TYR A 114 15.65 -15.31 29.39
C TYR A 114 15.37 -16.80 29.14
N ARG A 115 16.20 -17.75 29.63
CA ARG A 115 15.97 -19.20 29.45
C ARG A 115 14.64 -19.71 29.98
N THR A 116 14.09 -19.05 31.00
CA THR A 116 12.82 -19.45 31.63
C THR A 116 11.59 -18.90 30.89
N VAL A 117 11.80 -18.05 29.89
CA VAL A 117 10.71 -17.52 29.08
C VAL A 117 10.23 -18.63 28.16
N ARG A 118 8.97 -19.05 28.33
CA ARG A 118 8.33 -20.10 27.53
C ARG A 118 7.38 -19.56 26.45
N SER A 119 7.48 -18.27 26.17
CA SER A 119 6.52 -17.56 25.32
C SER A 119 7.18 -16.37 24.65
N TYR A 120 7.09 -16.31 23.33
CA TYR A 120 7.58 -15.18 22.56
C TYR A 120 6.85 -13.87 22.91
N ARG A 121 5.55 -13.90 23.29
CA ARG A 121 4.81 -12.71 23.77
C ARG A 121 5.43 -12.14 25.02
N ARG A 122 5.81 -13.04 25.95
CA ARG A 122 6.50 -12.62 27.18
C ARG A 122 7.87 -12.05 26.86
N LEU A 123 8.59 -12.63 25.91
CA LEU A 123 9.87 -12.10 25.44
C LEU A 123 9.69 -10.69 24.85
N ARG A 124 8.75 -10.53 23.92
CA ARG A 124 8.46 -9.26 23.25
C ARG A 124 8.07 -8.15 24.21
N SER A 125 7.26 -8.45 25.23
CA SER A 125 6.91 -7.47 26.28
C SER A 125 8.11 -6.97 27.11
N ARG A 126 9.23 -7.70 27.07
CA ARG A 126 10.48 -7.32 27.75
C ARG A 126 11.44 -6.56 26.83
N GLU A 127 11.34 -6.72 25.50
CA GLU A 127 12.15 -5.97 24.53
C GLU A 127 11.97 -4.46 24.64
N ASP A 128 10.76 -4.00 24.99
CA ASP A 128 10.48 -2.57 25.21
C ASP A 128 11.25 -1.99 26.41
N ARG A 129 11.64 -2.84 27.36
CA ARG A 129 12.30 -2.46 28.62
C ARG A 129 13.79 -2.82 28.64
N ASP A 130 14.21 -3.71 27.76
CA ASP A 130 15.60 -4.16 27.62
C ASP A 130 16.06 -4.02 26.15
N PRO A 131 16.70 -2.88 25.81
CA PRO A 131 17.24 -2.65 24.49
C PRO A 131 18.29 -3.70 24.07
N ALA A 132 19.02 -4.29 25.02
CA ALA A 132 20.01 -5.31 24.73
C ALA A 132 19.35 -6.62 24.25
N LEU A 133 18.21 -6.98 24.85
CA LEU A 133 17.39 -8.09 24.36
C LEU A 133 16.89 -7.83 22.94
N LYS A 134 16.36 -6.63 22.66
CA LYS A 134 15.88 -6.28 21.31
C LYS A 134 17.01 -6.36 20.28
N ALA A 135 18.17 -5.77 20.60
CA ALA A 135 19.35 -5.78 19.73
C ALA A 135 19.87 -7.21 19.48
N LEU A 136 19.91 -8.06 20.51
CA LEU A 136 20.29 -9.46 20.38
C LEU A 136 19.31 -10.21 19.46
N ARG A 137 18.01 -10.03 19.65
CA ARG A 137 17.00 -10.65 18.80
C ARG A 137 17.12 -10.17 17.35
N CYS A 138 17.31 -8.86 17.10
CA CYS A 138 17.59 -8.32 15.75
C CYS A 138 18.80 -9.00 15.11
N ARG A 139 19.86 -9.21 15.89
CA ARG A 139 21.09 -9.84 15.39
C ARG A 139 20.86 -11.31 15.05
N ILE A 140 20.25 -12.07 15.96
CA ILE A 140 19.94 -13.50 15.73
C ILE A 140 19.07 -13.68 14.49
N THR A 141 17.99 -12.89 14.34
CA THR A 141 17.13 -12.99 13.15
C THR A 141 17.85 -12.51 11.89
N GLY A 142 18.66 -11.45 12.00
CA GLY A 142 19.48 -10.93 10.91
C GLY A 142 20.52 -11.94 10.40
N ASP A 143 21.17 -12.68 11.30
CA ASP A 143 22.11 -13.76 10.98
C ASP A 143 21.42 -14.91 10.22
N LEU A 144 20.12 -15.11 10.46
CA LEU A 144 19.26 -16.05 9.73
C LEU A 144 18.70 -15.45 8.43
N GLY A 145 19.13 -14.25 8.08
CA GLY A 145 18.67 -13.50 6.91
C GLY A 145 17.27 -12.91 7.05
N ILE A 146 16.68 -12.88 8.24
CA ILE A 146 15.34 -12.34 8.50
C ILE A 146 15.49 -10.93 9.08
N ASP A 147 15.14 -9.92 8.28
CA ASP A 147 15.09 -8.53 8.72
C ASP A 147 13.89 -8.24 9.63
N GLU A 148 13.88 -7.06 10.24
CA GLU A 148 12.84 -6.70 11.20
C GLU A 148 11.46 -6.62 10.58
N THR A 149 11.34 -6.11 9.35
CA THR A 149 10.04 -5.98 8.68
C THR A 149 9.45 -7.35 8.39
N VAL A 150 10.25 -8.27 7.85
CA VAL A 150 9.86 -9.66 7.62
C VAL A 150 9.51 -10.35 8.94
N PHE A 151 10.27 -10.08 9.99
CA PHE A 151 10.03 -10.66 11.31
C PHE A 151 8.68 -10.23 11.90
N GLU A 152 8.34 -8.93 11.83
CA GLU A 152 7.04 -8.44 12.28
C GLU A 152 5.88 -9.05 11.49
N GLU A 153 6.00 -9.17 10.17
CA GLU A 153 4.97 -9.82 9.33
C GLU A 153 4.75 -11.29 9.73
N LEU A 154 5.83 -12.03 10.03
CA LEU A 154 5.73 -13.40 10.55
C LEU A 154 5.02 -13.45 11.91
N LEU A 155 5.30 -12.49 12.80
CA LEU A 155 4.63 -12.40 14.10
C LEU A 155 3.15 -12.04 13.97
N HIS A 156 2.80 -11.12 13.07
CA HIS A 156 1.41 -10.76 12.79
C HIS A 156 0.63 -11.96 12.26
N PHE A 157 1.18 -12.65 11.25
CA PHE A 157 0.61 -13.90 10.77
C PHE A 157 0.43 -14.91 11.90
N TYR A 158 1.46 -15.13 12.72
CA TYR A 158 1.40 -16.09 13.81
C TYR A 158 0.34 -15.72 14.85
N LYS A 159 0.19 -14.43 15.16
CA LYS A 159 -0.82 -13.94 16.11
C LYS A 159 -2.25 -14.10 15.59
N ASP A 160 -2.45 -13.89 14.30
CA ASP A 160 -3.76 -13.91 13.67
C ASP A 160 -4.28 -15.34 13.44
N TYR A 161 -3.38 -16.28 13.16
CA TYR A 161 -3.74 -17.65 12.80
C TYR A 161 -3.40 -18.70 13.86
N CYS A 162 -2.43 -18.43 14.73
CA CYS A 162 -1.94 -19.39 15.72
C CYS A 162 -2.32 -18.89 17.13
N GLN A 163 -2.95 -19.74 17.95
CA GLN A 163 -3.50 -19.32 19.24
C GLN A 163 -2.43 -18.78 20.23
N PRO A 164 -2.83 -17.94 21.22
CA PRO A 164 -1.91 -17.06 21.96
C PRO A 164 -1.08 -17.74 23.06
N GLU A 165 -1.37 -18.99 23.42
CA GLU A 165 -0.61 -19.75 24.42
C GLU A 165 0.49 -20.61 23.77
N TYR A 166 1.54 -19.91 23.33
CA TYR A 166 2.90 -20.40 23.03
C TYR A 166 3.23 -21.90 23.18
N PHE A 167 3.69 -22.45 22.05
CA PHE A 167 4.30 -23.78 21.89
C PHE A 167 3.43 -24.94 22.37
N SER A 168 2.17 -24.99 21.96
CA SER A 168 1.47 -26.28 21.85
C SER A 168 2.25 -27.15 20.85
N VAL A 169 2.84 -28.24 21.35
CA VAL A 169 3.59 -29.30 20.65
C VAL A 169 3.82 -29.01 19.16
N LEU A 170 4.99 -28.46 18.84
CA LEU A 170 5.41 -28.21 17.45
C LEU A 170 5.54 -29.56 16.72
N LYS A 171 4.46 -29.97 16.05
CA LYS A 171 4.51 -31.12 15.15
C LYS A 171 4.90 -30.61 13.78
N ILE A 172 6.20 -30.51 13.54
CA ILE A 172 6.68 -30.41 12.18
C ILE A 172 6.49 -31.80 11.58
N GLU A 173 5.46 -31.96 10.76
CA GLU A 173 5.34 -33.11 9.88
C GLU A 173 6.59 -33.16 9.00
N GLU A 174 7.17 -34.35 8.81
CA GLU A 174 8.25 -34.59 7.86
C GLU A 174 7.74 -34.41 6.43
N LYS A 175 7.53 -33.15 6.03
CA LYS A 175 7.24 -32.79 4.65
C LYS A 175 8.54 -32.39 3.95
N PRO A 176 8.75 -32.84 2.71
CA PRO A 176 9.88 -32.38 1.91
C PRO A 176 9.90 -30.86 1.84
N LYS A 177 11.09 -30.28 2.05
CA LYS A 177 11.34 -28.84 1.99
C LYS A 177 10.72 -28.20 0.75
N GLU A 178 10.88 -28.85 -0.40
CA GLU A 178 10.42 -28.38 -1.70
C GLU A 178 8.90 -28.30 -1.80
N GLU A 179 8.17 -29.20 -1.13
CA GLU A 179 6.70 -29.19 -1.14
C GLU A 179 6.14 -28.02 -0.33
N VAL A 180 6.77 -27.72 0.81
CA VAL A 180 6.37 -26.58 1.64
C VAL A 180 6.69 -25.26 0.93
N LEU A 181 7.87 -25.14 0.32
CA LEU A 181 8.24 -23.96 -0.47
C LEU A 181 7.29 -23.74 -1.67
N LYS A 182 6.91 -24.81 -2.39
CA LYS A 182 5.90 -24.72 -3.46
C LYS A 182 4.55 -24.25 -2.94
N THR A 183 4.14 -24.73 -1.76
CA THR A 183 2.88 -24.32 -1.12
C THR A 183 2.89 -22.83 -0.79
N ILE A 184 3.98 -22.33 -0.23
CA ILE A 184 4.17 -20.90 0.06
C ILE A 184 4.08 -20.09 -1.24
N GLN A 185 4.84 -20.46 -2.27
CA GLN A 185 4.88 -19.75 -3.54
C GLN A 185 3.51 -19.73 -4.25
N ALA A 186 2.73 -20.81 -4.12
CA ALA A 186 1.43 -20.91 -4.76
C ALA A 186 0.32 -20.12 -4.02
N LYS A 187 0.38 -20.08 -2.68
CA LYS A 187 -0.75 -19.60 -1.85
C LYS A 187 -0.50 -18.25 -1.18
N VAL A 188 0.76 -17.90 -0.92
CA VAL A 188 1.15 -16.65 -0.26
C VAL A 188 1.65 -15.66 -1.31
N GLN A 189 0.83 -14.66 -1.65
CA GLN A 189 1.18 -13.65 -2.64
C GLN A 189 1.81 -12.38 -2.05
N GLU A 190 1.72 -12.21 -0.73
CA GLU A 190 2.40 -11.10 -0.06
C GLU A 190 3.91 -11.40 -0.07
N PRO A 191 4.73 -10.57 -0.77
CA PRO A 191 6.13 -10.92 -1.01
C PRO A 191 6.98 -11.00 0.25
N CYS A 192 6.72 -10.15 1.26
CA CYS A 192 7.50 -10.08 2.49
C CYS A 192 7.33 -11.36 3.33
N LEU A 193 6.09 -11.77 3.54
CA LEU A 193 5.65 -12.98 4.22
C LEU A 193 6.03 -14.23 3.44
N ALA A 194 5.89 -14.23 2.11
CA ALA A 194 6.34 -15.37 1.29
C ALA A 194 7.85 -15.57 1.42
N GLN A 195 8.63 -14.48 1.37
CA GLN A 195 10.08 -14.52 1.58
C GLN A 195 10.43 -14.95 3.01
N GLY A 196 9.74 -14.40 4.01
CA GLY A 196 9.92 -14.74 5.42
C GLY A 196 9.64 -16.21 5.69
N LEU A 197 8.50 -16.72 5.22
CA LEU A 197 8.12 -18.12 5.34
C LEU A 197 9.12 -19.03 4.63
N ALA A 198 9.61 -18.67 3.44
CA ALA A 198 10.63 -19.45 2.75
C ALA A 198 11.94 -19.53 3.54
N LYS A 199 12.38 -18.41 4.14
CA LYS A 199 13.56 -18.38 5.02
C LYS A 199 13.33 -19.21 6.28
N VAL A 200 12.17 -19.08 6.91
CA VAL A 200 11.76 -19.89 8.07
C VAL A 200 11.81 -21.38 7.73
N VAL A 201 11.28 -21.81 6.58
CA VAL A 201 11.35 -23.21 6.14
C VAL A 201 12.79 -23.69 5.99
N ASN A 202 13.67 -22.86 5.42
CA ASN A 202 15.10 -23.19 5.31
C ASN A 202 15.74 -23.35 6.70
N VAL A 203 15.55 -22.37 7.58
CA VAL A 203 16.08 -22.40 8.96
C VAL A 203 15.58 -23.62 9.68
N VAL A 204 14.28 -23.91 9.62
CA VAL A 204 13.69 -25.07 10.28
C VAL A 204 14.31 -26.34 9.72
N HIS A 205 14.38 -26.54 8.40
CA HIS A 205 14.94 -27.77 7.81
C HIS A 205 16.45 -27.94 8.07
N GLU A 206 17.20 -26.85 8.16
CA GLU A 206 18.64 -26.89 8.45
C GLU A 206 18.94 -27.12 9.93
N ASN A 207 18.02 -26.72 10.82
CA ASN A 207 18.19 -26.76 12.27
C ASN A 207 17.25 -27.76 12.95
N PHE A 208 16.44 -28.52 12.20
CA PHE A 208 15.44 -29.45 12.75
C PHE A 208 16.05 -30.55 13.64
N MET A 209 17.38 -30.72 13.60
CA MET A 209 18.16 -31.67 14.39
C MET A 209 18.37 -31.29 15.86
N PHE A 210 17.76 -30.23 16.39
CA PHE A 210 17.97 -29.84 17.79
C PHE A 210 17.26 -30.71 18.85
N ASP A 211 16.53 -31.77 18.47
CA ASP A 211 15.92 -32.73 19.42
C ASP A 211 16.00 -34.20 18.92
N GLN A 212 17.22 -34.69 18.62
CA GLN A 212 17.55 -36.14 18.67
C GLN A 212 18.70 -36.41 19.62
#